data_AF-A0AAT9HIR4-F1
#
_entry.id   AF-A0AAT9HIR4-F1
#
_cell.length_a   1.000
_cell.length_b   1.000
_cell.length_c   1.000
_cell.angle_alpha   90.00
_cell.angle_beta   90.00
_cell.angle_gamma   90.00
#
_symmetry.space_group_name_H-M   'P 1'
#
loop_
_entity.id
_entity.type
_entity.pdbx_description
1 polymer ?
#
loop_
_entity_poly.entity_id
_entity_poly.type
_entity_poly.pdbx_seq_one_letter_code
_entity_poly.pdbx_strand_id
1 'polypeptide(L)'
;MLQEYPVATASSLLVMILVGIFFVSGADAASIVMGTLSQKGSLEPTRWVVIFWGVVTGGVAAIMLLVGSGQGDALTGLQNLTILAAAPFVIVMIFMCVALMRDLRHDPLIVRGEMGSEAVELAVIEGHKKYDGEFELRVGPGRGPDIEGDPIGKH
;
A
#
# COMPACT_ATOMS: atom_id res chain seq x y z
N MET A 1 13.45 22.12 26.16
CA MET A 1 14.53 21.54 25.34
C MET A 1 15.05 22.50 24.26
N LEU A 2 14.21 23.19 23.48
CA LEU A 2 14.71 24.16 22.46
C LEU A 2 15.21 25.51 23.00
N GLN A 3 15.02 25.80 24.30
CA GLN A 3 15.42 27.07 24.94
C GLN A 3 16.90 27.13 25.36
N GLU A 4 17.67 26.03 25.28
CA GLU A 4 19.06 25.98 25.75
C GLU A 4 20.11 26.39 24.70
N TYR A 5 19.70 26.63 23.45
CA TYR A 5 20.62 27.04 22.38
C TYR A 5 20.40 28.51 21.98
N PRO A 6 21.44 29.35 21.85
CA PRO A 6 21.31 30.78 21.50
C PRO A 6 20.73 31.07 20.10
N VAL A 7 20.52 30.02 19.28
CA VAL A 7 19.78 30.06 17.99
C VAL A 7 18.31 29.60 18.12
N ALA A 8 17.82 29.43 19.35
CA ALA A 8 16.48 28.91 19.68
C ALA A 8 15.32 29.59 18.93
N THR A 9 15.42 30.91 18.72
CA THR A 9 14.35 31.65 18.00
C THR A 9 14.31 31.28 16.52
N ALA A 10 15.47 31.14 15.88
CA ALA A 10 15.55 30.77 14.47
C ALA A 10 15.17 29.29 14.25
N SER A 11 15.63 28.39 15.11
CA SER A 11 15.26 26.97 15.04
C SER A 11 13.79 26.73 15.38
N SER A 12 13.22 27.44 16.35
CA SER A 12 11.77 27.37 16.66
C SER A 12 10.90 27.83 15.48
N LEU A 13 11.27 28.94 14.83
CA LEU A 13 10.60 29.41 13.61
C LEU A 13 10.71 28.39 12.47
N LEU A 14 11.89 27.80 12.28
CA LEU A 14 12.12 26.76 11.28
C LEU A 14 11.26 25.52 11.55
N VAL A 15 11.21 25.04 12.80
CA VAL A 15 10.38 23.90 13.21
C VAL A 15 8.89 24.21 13.00
N MET A 16 8.44 25.42 13.33
CA MET A 16 7.04 25.84 13.10
C MET A 16 6.68 25.77 11.61
N ILE A 17 7.55 26.29 10.74
CA ILE A 17 7.36 26.20 9.28
C ILE A 17 7.38 24.74 8.81
N LEU A 18 8.33 23.93 9.30
CA LEU A 18 8.44 22.52 8.92
C LEU A 18 7.18 21.74 9.30
N VAL A 19 6.69 21.91 10.53
CA VAL A 19 5.44 21.28 11.00
C VAL A 19 4.27 21.69 10.12
N GLY A 20 4.17 22.97 9.76
CA GLY A 20 3.16 23.46 8.83
C GLY A 20 3.22 22.77 7.46
N ILE A 21 4.41 22.66 6.87
CA ILE A 21 4.62 22.00 5.57
C ILE A 21 4.29 20.50 5.64
N PHE A 22 4.74 19.81 6.69
CA PHE A 22 4.44 18.40 6.89
C PHE A 22 2.94 18.16 7.05
N PHE A 23 2.23 19.07 7.74
CA PHE A 23 0.80 18.95 7.93
C PHE A 23 0.03 19.16 6.61
N VAL A 24 0.41 20.17 5.82
CA VAL A 24 -0.22 20.44 4.50
C VAL A 24 0.04 19.28 3.54
N SER A 25 1.30 18.85 3.40
CA SER A 25 1.66 17.73 2.54
C SER A 25 0.98 16.42 2.95
N GLY A 26 0.89 16.16 4.26
CA GLY A 26 0.14 15.02 4.80
C GLY A 26 -1.35 15.09 4.52
N ALA A 27 -1.96 16.27 4.65
CA ALA A 27 -3.36 16.50 4.34
C ALA A 27 -3.66 16.37 2.82
N ASP A 28 -2.76 16.81 1.96
CA ASP A 28 -2.86 16.64 0.51
C ASP A 28 -2.82 15.16 0.11
N ALA A 29 -1.88 14.38 0.68
CA ALA A 29 -1.81 12.94 0.45
C ALA A 29 -3.07 12.21 0.94
N ALA A 30 -3.57 12.56 2.13
CA ALA A 30 -4.80 11.97 2.68
C ALA A 30 -6.04 12.32 1.83
N SER A 31 -6.12 13.55 1.33
CA SER A 31 -7.22 14.00 0.48
C SER A 31 -7.25 13.30 -0.86
N ILE A 32 -6.08 13.03 -1.45
CA ILE A 32 -5.98 12.26 -2.70
C ILE A 32 -6.45 10.81 -2.46
N VAL A 33 -5.98 10.15 -1.40
CA VAL A 33 -6.40 8.77 -1.08
C VAL A 33 -7.90 8.69 -0.79
N MET A 34 -8.45 9.64 -0.03
CA MET A 34 -9.88 9.67 0.25
C MET A 34 -10.71 10.01 -0.99
N GLY A 35 -10.17 10.86 -1.89
CA GLY A 35 -10.75 11.19 -3.18
C GLY A 35 -10.79 10.02 -4.17
N THR A 36 -9.74 9.20 -4.21
CA THR A 36 -9.69 7.99 -5.07
C THR A 36 -10.63 6.90 -4.54
N LEU A 37 -10.72 6.73 -3.21
CA LEU A 37 -11.70 5.83 -2.56
C LEU A 37 -13.15 6.24 -2.82
N SER A 38 -13.47 7.54 -2.79
CA SER A 38 -14.83 8.05 -2.99
C SER A 38 -15.30 8.00 -4.45
N GLN A 39 -14.37 8.06 -5.41
CA GLN A 39 -14.69 8.11 -6.85
C GLN A 39 -14.29 6.86 -7.63
N LYS A 40 -14.36 5.66 -7.01
CA LYS A 40 -14.13 4.38 -7.72
C LYS A 40 -12.76 4.28 -8.44
N GLY A 41 -11.75 5.02 -7.96
CA GLY A 41 -10.41 5.06 -8.57
C GLY A 41 -10.14 6.16 -9.60
N SER A 42 -10.96 7.23 -9.69
CA SER A 42 -10.63 8.36 -10.58
C SER A 42 -9.39 9.13 -10.08
N LEU A 43 -8.39 9.30 -10.94
CA LEU A 43 -7.07 9.90 -10.64
C LEU A 43 -7.09 11.40 -10.32
N GLU A 44 -8.22 12.09 -10.44
CA GLU A 44 -8.32 13.55 -10.23
C GLU A 44 -9.46 13.92 -9.28
N PRO A 45 -9.16 14.16 -7.99
CA PRO A 45 -10.16 14.62 -7.04
C PRO A 45 -10.47 16.11 -7.21
N THR A 46 -11.75 16.47 -7.27
CA THR A 46 -12.22 17.86 -7.38
C THR A 46 -11.84 18.69 -6.16
N ARG A 47 -11.23 19.87 -6.37
CA ARG A 47 -10.79 20.84 -5.34
C ARG A 47 -11.82 21.14 -4.23
N TRP A 48 -13.12 21.04 -4.54
CA TRP A 48 -14.20 21.22 -3.56
C TRP A 48 -14.21 20.18 -2.44
N VAL A 49 -13.83 18.95 -2.73
CA VAL A 49 -13.77 17.86 -1.73
C VAL A 49 -12.65 18.13 -0.73
N VAL A 50 -11.50 18.61 -1.19
CA VAL A 50 -10.36 18.99 -0.33
C VAL A 50 -10.74 20.12 0.62
N ILE A 51 -11.39 21.18 0.10
CA ILE A 51 -11.83 22.32 0.91
C ILE A 51 -12.90 21.88 1.93
N PHE A 52 -13.87 21.07 1.51
CA PHE A 52 -14.90 20.54 2.40
C PHE A 52 -14.31 19.71 3.55
N TRP A 53 -13.42 18.76 3.24
CA TRP A 53 -12.75 17.95 4.25
C TRP A 53 -11.81 18.76 5.14
N GLY A 54 -11.14 19.78 4.60
CA GLY A 54 -10.33 20.73 5.38
C GLY A 54 -11.16 21.48 6.42
N VAL A 55 -12.35 21.99 6.03
CA VAL A 55 -13.26 22.69 6.95
C VAL A 55 -13.83 21.74 8.00
N VAL A 56 -14.23 20.53 7.63
CA VAL A 56 -14.74 19.51 8.57
C VAL A 56 -13.65 19.12 9.58
N THR A 57 -12.42 18.86 9.11
CA THR A 57 -11.29 18.49 9.98
C THR A 57 -10.90 19.65 10.90
N GLY A 58 -10.88 20.88 10.40
CA GLY A 58 -10.67 22.09 11.20
C GLY A 58 -11.76 22.30 12.25
N GLY A 59 -13.02 22.02 11.90
CA GLY A 59 -14.15 22.05 12.85
C GLY A 59 -14.00 21.01 13.96
N VAL A 60 -13.64 19.78 13.63
CA VAL A 60 -13.35 18.72 14.62
C VAL A 60 -12.19 19.12 15.53
N ALA A 61 -11.10 19.67 14.97
CA ALA A 61 -9.97 20.15 15.75
C ALA A 61 -10.36 21.29 16.71
N ALA A 62 -11.16 22.25 16.25
CA ALA A 62 -11.66 23.35 17.08
C ALA A 62 -12.55 22.85 18.22
N ILE A 63 -13.46 21.90 17.94
CA ILE A 63 -14.30 21.26 18.96
C ILE A 63 -13.44 20.50 19.97
N MET A 64 -12.42 19.76 19.52
CA MET A 64 -11.50 19.06 20.42
C MET A 64 -10.66 20.01 21.29
N LEU A 65 -10.22 21.15 20.77
CA LEU A 65 -9.53 22.17 21.57
C LEU A 65 -10.44 22.78 22.64
N LEU A 66 -11.71 23.04 22.32
CA LEU A 66 -12.68 23.55 23.27
C LEU A 66 -13.01 22.53 24.36
N VAL A 67 -13.29 21.28 23.99
CA VAL A 67 -13.61 20.19 24.93
C VAL A 67 -12.38 19.82 25.79
N GLY A 68 -11.19 19.84 25.20
CA GLY A 68 -9.94 19.56 25.90
C GLY A 68 -9.49 20.63 26.90
N SER A 69 -10.06 21.84 26.82
CA SER A 69 -9.73 22.93 27.75
C SER A 69 -10.45 22.81 29.12
N GLY A 70 -11.52 21.99 29.21
CA GLY A 70 -12.37 21.88 30.41
C GLY A 70 -12.05 20.72 31.36
N GLN A 71 -11.37 19.67 30.90
CA GLN A 71 -11.01 18.50 31.69
C GLN A 71 -9.54 18.19 31.36
N GLY A 72 -8.66 18.24 32.37
CA GLY A 72 -7.19 18.35 32.25
C GLY A 72 -6.41 17.24 31.54
N ASP A 73 -6.94 16.64 30.46
CA ASP A 73 -6.30 15.58 29.72
C ASP A 73 -6.83 15.49 28.27
N ALA A 74 -6.84 16.63 27.57
CA ALA A 74 -7.13 16.71 26.13
C ALA A 74 -6.36 15.66 25.29
N LEU A 75 -5.13 15.35 25.73
CA LEU A 75 -4.26 14.37 25.12
C LEU A 75 -4.81 12.94 25.24
N THR A 76 -5.33 12.59 26.41
CA THR A 76 -5.92 11.26 26.67
C THR A 76 -7.21 11.06 25.87
N GLY A 77 -8.05 12.10 25.75
CA GLY A 77 -9.26 12.06 24.92
C GLY A 77 -8.96 11.88 23.43
N LEU A 78 -7.96 12.61 22.90
CA LEU A 78 -7.52 12.48 21.51
C LEU A 78 -6.90 11.12 21.21
N GLN A 79 -6.08 10.59 22.14
CA GLN A 79 -5.48 9.29 21.99
C GLN A 79 -6.54 8.18 21.93
N ASN A 80 -7.54 8.24 22.81
CA ASN A 80 -8.57 7.20 22.88
C ASN A 80 -9.46 7.17 21.62
N LEU A 81 -9.83 8.35 21.09
CA LEU A 81 -10.58 8.45 19.83
C LEU A 81 -9.76 7.96 18.64
N THR A 82 -8.47 8.30 18.59
CA THR A 82 -7.56 7.83 17.54
C THR A 82 -7.42 6.31 17.56
N ILE A 83 -7.28 5.71 18.76
CA ILE A 83 -7.20 4.25 18.91
C ILE A 83 -8.52 3.60 18.44
N LEU A 84 -9.67 4.13 18.84
CA LEU A 84 -10.97 3.59 18.43
C LEU A 84 -11.17 3.65 16.92
N ALA A 85 -10.75 4.75 16.28
CA ALA A 85 -10.85 4.92 14.82
C ALA A 85 -9.83 4.07 14.05
N ALA A 86 -8.62 3.87 14.59
CA ALA A 86 -7.56 3.10 13.96
C ALA A 86 -7.78 1.58 14.06
N ALA A 87 -8.40 1.09 15.14
CA ALA A 87 -8.65 -0.34 15.37
C ALA A 87 -9.32 -1.08 14.20
N PRO A 88 -10.45 -0.62 13.61
CA PRO A 88 -11.03 -1.30 12.46
C PRO A 88 -10.17 -1.19 11.19
N PHE A 89 -9.41 -0.10 11.03
CA PHE A 89 -8.52 0.07 9.87
C PHE A 89 -7.37 -0.94 9.88
N VAL A 90 -6.84 -1.30 11.06
CA VAL A 90 -5.81 -2.35 11.21
C VAL A 90 -6.34 -3.70 10.71
N ILE A 91 -7.60 -4.03 10.97
CA ILE A 91 -8.22 -5.27 10.48
C ILE A 91 -8.23 -5.29 8.93
N VAL A 92 -8.65 -4.19 8.30
CA VAL A 92 -8.63 -4.03 6.84
C VAL A 92 -7.20 -4.17 6.30
N MET A 93 -6.22 -3.57 6.96
CA MET A 93 -4.81 -3.66 6.59
C MET A 93 -4.29 -5.10 6.63
N ILE A 94 -4.67 -5.90 7.63
CA ILE A 94 -4.34 -7.33 7.69
C ILE A 94 -4.93 -8.08 6.49
N PHE A 95 -6.20 -7.85 6.16
CA PHE A 95 -6.82 -8.47 4.99
C PHE A 95 -6.12 -8.07 3.69
N MET A 96 -5.70 -6.81 3.57
CA MET A 96 -4.95 -6.33 2.42
C MET A 96 -3.59 -7.03 2.29
N CYS A 97 -2.87 -7.22 3.41
CA CYS A 97 -1.63 -7.98 3.43
C CYS A 97 -1.84 -9.45 2.98
N VAL A 98 -2.92 -10.09 3.43
CA VAL A 98 -3.27 -11.46 3.01
C VAL A 98 -3.64 -11.53 1.54
N ALA A 99 -4.43 -10.56 1.05
CA ALA A 99 -4.80 -10.47 -0.36
C ALA A 99 -3.56 -10.28 -1.24
N LEU A 100 -2.64 -9.37 -0.86
CA LEU A 100 -1.39 -9.13 -1.56
C LEU A 100 -0.50 -10.38 -1.58
N MET A 101 -0.37 -11.09 -0.45
CA MET A 101 0.38 -12.34 -0.40
C MET A 101 -0.23 -13.42 -1.31
N ARG A 102 -1.57 -13.50 -1.37
CA ARG A 102 -2.27 -14.45 -2.25
C ARG A 102 -2.09 -14.09 -3.71
N ASP A 103 -2.19 -12.81 -4.05
CA ASP A 103 -2.05 -12.30 -5.41
C ASP A 103 -0.62 -12.51 -5.91
N LEU A 104 0.38 -12.18 -5.08
CA LEU A 104 1.79 -12.40 -5.40
C LEU A 104 2.12 -13.90 -5.55
N ARG A 105 1.49 -14.79 -4.76
CA ARG A 105 1.62 -16.25 -4.92
C ARG A 105 0.98 -16.78 -6.20
N HIS A 106 -0.02 -16.09 -6.74
CA HIS A 106 -0.66 -16.41 -8.01
C HIS A 106 0.01 -15.71 -9.20
N ASP A 107 1.04 -14.89 -8.97
CA ASP A 107 1.74 -14.17 -10.03
C ASP A 107 2.45 -15.17 -10.98
N PRO A 108 2.10 -15.18 -12.28
CA PRO A 108 2.71 -16.07 -13.26
C PRO A 108 4.23 -15.96 -13.34
N LEU A 109 4.86 -14.86 -12.92
CA LEU A 109 6.32 -14.76 -12.87
C LEU A 109 6.95 -15.71 -11.84
N ILE A 110 6.29 -15.96 -10.71
CA ILE A 110 6.76 -16.91 -9.69
C ILE A 110 6.46 -18.35 -10.14
N VAL A 111 5.24 -18.58 -10.64
CA VAL A 111 4.82 -19.93 -11.09
C VAL A 111 5.61 -20.41 -12.31
N ARG A 112 6.04 -19.50 -13.20
CA ARG A 112 6.90 -19.85 -14.35
C ARG A 112 8.29 -20.35 -13.95
N GLY A 113 8.79 -19.97 -12.76
CA GLY A 113 10.07 -20.46 -12.25
C GLY A 113 10.03 -21.95 -11.91
N GLU A 114 9.03 -22.37 -11.12
CA GLU A 114 8.86 -23.77 -10.70
C GLU A 114 8.45 -24.67 -11.88
N MET A 115 7.49 -24.24 -12.70
CA MET A 115 7.09 -25.01 -13.89
C MET A 115 8.23 -25.15 -14.91
N GLY A 116 9.12 -24.16 -14.99
CA GLY A 116 10.29 -24.20 -15.85
C GLY A 116 11.29 -25.28 -15.43
N SER A 117 11.58 -25.41 -14.12
CA SER A 117 12.47 -26.45 -13.62
C SER A 117 11.88 -27.86 -13.78
N GLU A 118 10.60 -28.04 -13.48
CA GLU A 118 9.94 -29.34 -13.64
C GLU A 118 9.89 -29.76 -15.11
N ALA A 119 9.57 -28.83 -16.03
CA ALA A 119 9.53 -29.12 -17.46
C ALA A 119 10.91 -29.49 -18.03
N VAL A 120 11.98 -28.82 -17.56
CA VAL A 120 13.36 -29.15 -17.95
C VAL A 120 13.77 -30.52 -17.41
N GLU A 121 13.46 -30.82 -16.14
CA GLU A 121 13.77 -32.12 -15.55
C GLU A 121 13.05 -33.26 -16.27
N LEU A 122 11.76 -33.11 -16.56
CA LEU A 122 10.98 -34.10 -17.29
C LEU A 122 11.53 -34.30 -18.71
N ALA A 123 11.90 -33.21 -19.40
CA ALA A 123 12.50 -33.27 -20.73
C ALA A 123 13.87 -33.98 -20.72
N VAL A 124 14.68 -33.80 -19.66
CA VAL A 124 15.95 -34.51 -19.48
C VAL A 124 15.71 -36.01 -19.26
N ILE A 125 14.77 -36.37 -18.38
CA ILE A 125 14.43 -37.78 -18.08
C ILE A 125 13.93 -38.50 -19.34
N GLU A 126 13.03 -37.86 -20.09
CA GLU A 126 12.44 -38.44 -21.29
C GLU A 126 13.43 -38.48 -22.45
N GLY A 127 14.26 -37.45 -22.61
CA GLY A 127 15.36 -37.42 -23.57
C GLY A 127 16.38 -38.53 -23.31
N HIS A 128 16.72 -38.77 -22.03
CA HIS A 128 17.64 -39.83 -21.65
C HIS A 128 17.06 -41.23 -21.95
N LYS A 129 15.77 -41.46 -21.66
CA LYS A 129 15.10 -42.74 -21.99
C LYS A 129 15.04 -43.03 -23.48
N LYS A 130 14.80 -42.02 -24.31
CA LYS A 130 14.50 -42.19 -25.74
C LYS A 130 15.74 -42.21 -26.63
N TYR A 131 16.79 -41.49 -26.24
CA TYR A 131 18.00 -41.30 -27.05
C TYR A 131 19.29 -41.78 -26.35
N ASP A 132 19.16 -42.53 -25.24
CA ASP A 132 20.28 -43.12 -24.48
C ASP A 132 21.40 -42.11 -24.12
N GLY A 133 21.02 -40.85 -23.89
CA GLY A 133 21.93 -39.75 -23.56
C GLY A 133 22.46 -38.93 -24.74
N GLU A 134 22.15 -39.28 -25.99
CA GLU A 134 22.58 -38.53 -27.18
C GLU A 134 21.52 -37.49 -27.59
N PHE A 135 21.35 -36.44 -26.76
CA PHE A 135 20.45 -35.32 -27.06
C PHE A 135 21.00 -33.97 -26.56
N GLU A 136 20.54 -32.87 -27.16
CA GLU A 136 20.93 -31.50 -26.80
C GLU A 136 19.69 -30.65 -26.49
N LEU A 137 19.70 -29.92 -25.38
CA LEU A 137 18.65 -28.96 -25.03
C LEU A 137 18.99 -27.58 -25.60
N ARG A 138 18.13 -27.05 -26.47
CA ARG A 138 18.27 -25.69 -27.03
C ARG A 138 17.23 -24.75 -26.43
N VAL A 139 17.70 -23.70 -25.77
CA VAL A 139 16.86 -22.64 -25.19
C VAL A 139 16.82 -21.46 -26.17
N GLY A 140 15.62 -21.01 -26.54
CA GLY A 140 15.39 -19.87 -27.42
C GLY A 140 14.17 -19.04 -26.99
N PRO A 141 13.93 -17.87 -27.60
CA PRO A 141 12.77 -17.06 -27.28
C PRO A 141 11.48 -17.84 -27.60
N GLY A 142 10.71 -18.15 -26.56
CA GLY A 142 9.45 -18.85 -26.71
C GLY A 142 8.43 -17.97 -27.43
N ARG A 143 8.01 -18.35 -28.63
CA ARG A 143 6.63 -18.04 -29.04
C ARG A 143 5.74 -18.87 -28.15
N GLY A 144 4.90 -18.22 -27.34
CA GLY A 144 3.91 -18.91 -26.52
C GLY A 144 3.12 -19.88 -27.39
N PRO A 145 2.77 -21.07 -26.89
CA PRO A 145 2.11 -22.06 -27.73
C PRO A 145 0.69 -21.59 -28.05
N ASP A 146 0.33 -21.63 -29.33
CA ASP A 146 -1.06 -21.46 -29.82
C ASP A 146 -1.86 -22.71 -29.41
N ILE A 147 -2.08 -22.90 -28.11
CA ILE A 147 -2.87 -24.04 -27.64
C ILE A 147 -4.35 -23.66 -27.72
N GLU A 148 -4.95 -23.94 -28.87
CA GLU A 148 -6.40 -24.11 -29.06
C GLU A 148 -6.85 -25.41 -28.35
N GLY A 149 -6.69 -25.45 -27.03
CA GLY A 149 -6.90 -26.64 -26.23
C GLY A 149 -6.57 -26.40 -24.78
N ASP A 150 -7.58 -26.01 -24.00
CA ASP A 150 -7.55 -25.93 -22.55
C ASP A 150 -6.88 -27.18 -21.92
N PRO A 151 -5.71 -27.05 -21.28
CA PRO A 151 -5.08 -28.15 -20.55
C PRO A 151 -5.65 -28.33 -19.13
N ILE A 152 -6.55 -27.45 -18.67
CA ILE A 152 -7.22 -27.55 -17.37
C ILE A 152 -8.73 -27.60 -17.61
N GLY A 153 -9.18 -28.75 -18.11
CA GLY A 153 -10.60 -29.10 -18.09
C GLY A 153 -11.15 -29.00 -16.67
N LYS A 154 -11.74 -27.86 -16.34
CA LYS A 154 -12.63 -27.66 -15.21
C LYS A 154 -13.94 -27.12 -15.77
N HIS A 155 -14.85 -28.06 -15.99
CA HIS A 155 -16.28 -27.81 -15.80
C HIS A 155 -16.54 -27.31 -14.38
#